data_AF-A0A800CXW2-F1
#
_entry.id   AF-A0A800CXW2-F1
#
_cell.length_a   1.000
_cell.length_b   1.000
_cell.length_c   1.000
_cell.angle_alpha   90.00
_cell.angle_beta   90.00
_cell.angle_gamma   90.00
#
_symmetry.space_group_name_H-M   'P 1'
#
loop_
_entity.id
_entity.type
_entity.pdbx_description
1 polymer ?
#
loop_
_entity_poly.entity_id
_entity_poly.type
_entity_poly.pdbx_seq_one_letter_code
_entity_poly.pdbx_strand_id
1 'polypeptide(L)'
;MNYQEQVDVQGFYTTVHQSLTKPILYAGCPRKYAILVWTMTAAIASGLEQWLIIPVGVVLHIVGIFAARKDPEFFDVLLRHIKEKSYLEP
;
A
#
# COMPACT_ATOMS: atom_id res chain seq x y z
N MET A 1 21.31 -5.98 32.60
CA MET A 1 22.20 -6.82 31.75
C MET A 1 22.40 -6.06 30.45
N ASN A 2 23.58 -5.45 30.29
CA ASN A 2 23.91 -4.58 29.17
C ASN A 2 24.24 -5.42 27.94
N TYR A 3 23.39 -5.35 26.92
CA TYR A 3 23.62 -6.00 25.62
C TYR A 3 24.59 -5.16 24.78
N GLN A 4 25.84 -4.99 25.24
CA GLN A 4 26.83 -4.12 24.59
C GLN A 4 28.22 -4.76 24.46
N GLU A 5 28.34 -6.07 24.64
CA GLU A 5 29.54 -6.80 24.24
C GLU A 5 29.28 -7.48 22.89
N GLN A 6 29.10 -6.65 21.85
CA GLN A 6 29.11 -7.13 20.48
C GLN A 6 30.56 -7.39 20.10
N VAL A 7 30.90 -8.68 19.99
CA VAL A 7 32.18 -9.15 19.46
C VAL A 7 32.32 -8.65 18.03
N ASP A 8 33.20 -7.66 17.82
CA ASP A 8 33.55 -7.10 16.51
C ASP A 8 34.39 -8.10 15.71
N VAL A 9 33.73 -9.11 15.14
CA VAL A 9 34.31 -9.96 14.10
C VAL A 9 34.20 -9.23 12.76
N GLN A 10 35.29 -8.56 12.39
CA GLN A 10 35.43 -7.83 11.13
C GLN A 10 34.99 -8.72 9.95
N GLY A 11 33.90 -8.33 9.27
CA GLY A 11 33.41 -8.99 8.06
C GLY A 11 32.11 -9.80 8.16
N PHE A 12 31.50 -9.94 9.35
CA PHE A 12 30.25 -10.72 9.53
C PHE A 12 28.96 -9.88 9.64
N TYR A 13 29.07 -8.56 9.70
CA TYR A 13 27.92 -7.66 9.77
C TYR A 13 27.80 -6.86 8.47
N THR A 14 26.72 -7.06 7.73
CA THR A 14 26.35 -6.23 6.56
C THR A 14 25.14 -5.37 6.90
N THR A 15 25.12 -4.14 6.43
CA THR A 15 23.99 -3.23 6.65
C THR A 15 22.80 -3.73 5.82
N VAL A 16 21.80 -4.30 6.48
CA VAL A 16 20.54 -4.68 5.81
C VAL A 16 19.78 -3.41 5.47
N HIS A 17 19.79 -3.02 4.19
CA HIS A 17 19.04 -1.87 3.73
C HIS A 17 17.54 -2.12 3.85
N GLN A 18 16.80 -1.12 4.35
CA GLN A 18 15.35 -1.20 4.53
C GLN A 18 14.58 -1.45 3.22
N SER A 19 15.20 -1.23 2.06
CA SER A 19 14.65 -1.59 0.75
C SER A 19 14.41 -3.09 0.56
N LEU A 20 15.15 -3.94 1.30
CA LEU A 20 15.04 -5.40 1.23
C LEU A 20 13.97 -5.97 2.17
N THR A 21 13.57 -5.22 3.19
CA THR A 21 12.70 -5.71 4.28
C THR A 21 11.35 -5.00 4.35
N LYS A 22 11.24 -3.76 3.85
CA LYS A 22 9.98 -3.02 3.86
C LYS A 22 9.23 -3.21 2.54
N PRO A 23 7.90 -3.43 2.57
CA PRO A 23 7.07 -3.40 1.38
C PRO A 23 7.27 -2.08 0.62
N ILE A 24 7.38 -2.15 -0.72
CA ILE A 24 7.49 -0.98 -1.60
C ILE A 24 6.15 -0.24 -1.58
N LEU A 25 6.03 0.74 -0.69
CA LEU A 25 4.93 1.68 -0.64
C LEU A 25 5.13 2.73 -1.74
N TYR A 26 4.20 2.81 -2.70
CA TYR A 26 4.20 3.84 -3.73
C TYR A 26 3.41 5.04 -3.18
N ALA A 27 4.07 6.18 -2.96
CA ALA A 27 3.46 7.40 -2.38
C ALA A 27 2.70 7.19 -1.06
N GLY A 28 3.06 6.17 -0.26
CA GLY A 28 2.38 5.83 1.00
C GLY A 28 1.20 4.86 0.85
N CYS A 29 1.01 4.24 -0.32
CA CYS A 29 -0.06 3.31 -0.63
C CYS A 29 0.47 2.03 -1.33
N PRO A 30 -0.19 0.86 -1.21
CA PRO A 30 0.12 -0.31 -2.04
C PRO A 30 0.08 0.01 -3.54
N ARG A 31 1.15 -0.35 -4.27
CA ARG A 31 1.31 -0.06 -5.71
C ARG A 31 0.11 -0.46 -6.55
N LYS A 32 -0.49 -1.61 -6.25
CA LYS A 32 -1.64 -2.15 -7.00
C LYS A 32 -2.87 -1.23 -6.93
N TYR A 33 -3.15 -0.67 -5.75
CA TYR A 33 -4.26 0.26 -5.58
C TYR A 33 -4.04 1.55 -6.37
N ALA A 34 -2.83 2.13 -6.27
CA ALA A 34 -2.49 3.35 -6.99
C ALA A 34 -2.72 3.18 -8.50
N ILE A 35 -2.20 2.09 -9.08
CA ILE A 35 -2.40 1.77 -10.50
C ILE A 35 -3.89 1.62 -10.82
N LEU A 36 -4.64 0.85 -10.02
CA LEU A 36 -6.06 0.63 -10.26
C LEU A 36 -6.86 1.94 -10.28
N VAL A 37 -6.68 2.80 -9.26
CA VAL A 37 -7.41 4.07 -9.16
C VAL A 37 -7.08 4.99 -10.32
N TRP A 38 -5.79 5.12 -10.66
CA TRP A 38 -5.37 5.98 -11.77
C TRP A 38 -5.84 5.45 -13.12
N THR A 39 -5.80 4.13 -13.33
CA THR A 39 -6.32 3.50 -14.56
C THR A 39 -7.83 3.67 -14.68
N MET A 40 -8.60 3.44 -13.61
CA MET A 40 -10.05 3.65 -13.62
C MET A 40 -10.38 5.13 -13.86
N THR A 41 -9.67 6.04 -13.18
CA THR A 41 -9.85 7.50 -13.38
C THR A 41 -9.55 7.88 -14.83
N ALA A 42 -8.44 7.42 -15.40
CA ALA A 42 -8.06 7.71 -16.79
C ALA A 42 -9.04 7.11 -17.80
N ALA A 43 -9.49 5.87 -17.60
CA ALA A 43 -10.45 5.22 -18.46
C ALA A 43 -11.79 5.97 -18.48
N ILE A 44 -12.27 6.42 -17.32
CA ILE A 44 -13.54 7.15 -17.23
C ILE A 44 -13.39 8.59 -17.73
N ALA A 45 -12.30 9.28 -17.37
CA ALA A 45 -12.04 10.65 -17.83
C ALA A 45 -11.87 10.71 -19.35
N SER A 46 -11.15 9.75 -19.95
CA SER A 46 -10.95 9.68 -21.40
C SER A 46 -12.19 9.20 -22.15
N GLY A 47 -12.98 8.27 -21.59
CA GLY A 47 -14.14 7.70 -22.28
C GLY A 47 -15.36 8.63 -22.34
N LEU A 48 -15.53 9.50 -21.35
CA LEU A 48 -16.63 10.48 -21.29
C LEU A 48 -16.18 11.93 -21.56
N GLU A 49 -14.89 12.16 -21.89
CA GLU A 49 -14.26 13.50 -21.94
C GLU A 49 -14.55 14.34 -20.67
N GLN A 50 -14.82 13.66 -19.55
CA GLN A 50 -15.29 14.29 -18.33
C GLN A 50 -14.09 14.60 -17.42
N TRP A 51 -13.46 15.74 -17.70
CA TRP A 51 -12.32 16.27 -16.94
C TRP A 51 -12.63 16.44 -15.44
N LEU A 52 -13.91 16.54 -15.06
CA LEU A 52 -14.38 16.60 -13.67
C LEU A 52 -14.05 15.35 -12.85
N ILE A 53 -13.74 14.22 -13.49
CA ILE A 53 -13.42 12.97 -12.78
C ILE A 53 -11.97 12.92 -12.30
N ILE A 54 -11.08 13.70 -12.91
CA ILE A 54 -9.67 13.79 -12.49
C ILE A 54 -9.54 14.24 -11.02
N PRO A 55 -10.17 15.34 -10.55
CA PRO A 55 -10.09 15.72 -9.13
C PRO A 55 -10.72 14.68 -8.21
N VAL A 56 -11.77 13.98 -8.64
CA VAL A 56 -12.34 12.86 -7.87
C VAL A 56 -11.33 11.72 -7.71
N GLY A 57 -10.62 11.37 -8.78
CA GLY A 57 -9.55 10.36 -8.74
C GLY A 57 -8.38 10.76 -7.85
N VAL A 58 -8.01 12.05 -7.84
CA VAL A 58 -7.00 12.61 -6.93
C VAL A 58 -7.45 12.46 -5.47
N VAL A 59 -8.69 12.87 -5.15
CA VAL A 59 -9.23 12.74 -3.79
C VAL A 59 -9.27 11.28 -3.37
N LEU A 60 -9.74 10.39 -4.24
CA LEU A 60 -9.75 8.95 -3.99
C LEU A 60 -8.33 8.42 -3.71
N HIS A 61 -7.33 8.86 -4.48
CA HIS A 61 -5.93 8.48 -4.26
C HIS A 61 -5.40 8.96 -2.90
N ILE A 62 -5.71 10.20 -2.51
CA ILE A 62 -5.32 10.76 -1.20
C ILE A 62 -5.96 9.96 -0.05
N VAL A 63 -7.23 9.57 -0.18
CA VAL A 63 -7.90 8.71 0.80
C VAL A 63 -7.19 7.36 0.91
N GLY A 64 -6.77 6.76 -0.21
CA GLY A 64 -5.98 5.54 -0.23
C GLY A 64 -4.61 5.67 0.46
N ILE A 65 -3.92 6.79 0.26
CA ILE A 65 -2.67 7.11 0.97
C ILE A 65 -2.91 7.21 2.48
N PHE A 66 -4.00 7.87 2.91
CA PHE A 66 -4.33 7.98 4.33
C PHE A 66 -4.70 6.62 4.95
N ALA A 67 -5.44 5.79 4.23
CA ALA A 67 -5.79 4.44 4.64
C ALA A 67 -4.54 3.56 4.82
N ALA A 68 -3.64 3.57 3.84
CA ALA A 68 -2.39 2.80 3.90
C ALA A 68 -1.39 3.36 4.93
N ARG A 69 -1.44 4.66 5.24
CA ARG A 69 -0.70 5.24 6.37
C ARG A 69 -1.26 4.80 7.72
N LYS A 70 -2.57 4.55 7.82
CA LYS A 70 -3.22 4.08 9.05
C LYS A 70 -3.03 2.58 9.25
N ASP A 71 -3.12 1.80 8.18
CA ASP A 71 -2.95 0.35 8.22
C ASP A 71 -2.44 -0.16 6.85
N PRO A 72 -1.19 -0.65 6.77
CA PRO A 72 -0.61 -1.14 5.53
C PRO A 72 -1.28 -2.43 5.02
N GLU A 73 -1.94 -3.20 5.89
CA GLU A 73 -2.60 -4.48 5.55
C GLU A 73 -4.08 -4.29 5.18
N PHE A 74 -4.61 -3.07 5.28
CA PHE A 74 -6.04 -2.78 5.08
C PHE A 74 -6.60 -3.33 3.76
N PHE A 75 -5.86 -3.17 2.66
CA PHE A 75 -6.29 -3.65 1.35
C PHE A 75 -6.24 -5.17 1.24
N ASP A 76 -5.26 -5.82 1.86
CA ASP A 76 -5.15 -7.29 1.84
C ASP A 76 -6.26 -7.93 2.70
N VAL A 77 -6.59 -7.32 3.84
CA VAL A 77 -7.75 -7.71 4.67
C VAL A 77 -9.06 -7.47 3.93
N LEU A 78 -9.21 -6.33 3.23
CA LEU A 78 -10.40 -6.03 2.44
C LEU A 78 -10.58 -7.02 1.28
N LEU A 79 -9.50 -7.30 0.53
CA LEU A 79 -9.50 -8.28 -0.55
C LEU A 79 -9.83 -9.68 -0.02
N ARG A 80 -9.31 -10.02 1.17
CA ARG A 80 -9.67 -11.26 1.86
C ARG A 80 -11.15 -11.25 2.24
N HIS A 81 -11.67 -10.16 2.80
CA HIS A 81 -13.08 -10.08 3.19
C HIS A 81 -14.04 -10.20 2.00
N ILE A 82 -13.69 -9.66 0.83
CA ILE A 82 -14.48 -9.81 -0.40
C ILE A 82 -14.40 -11.26 -0.93
N LYS A 83 -13.26 -11.93 -0.77
CA LYS A 83 -13.03 -13.28 -1.27
C LYS A 83 -13.58 -14.37 -0.34
N GLU A 84 -13.54 -14.14 0.96
CA GLU A 84 -14.14 -15.03 1.96
C GLU A 84 -15.66 -14.92 1.86
N LYS A 85 -16.34 -16.05 1.67
CA LYS A 85 -17.80 -16.09 1.77
C LYS A 85 -18.20 -15.77 3.21
N SER A 86 -19.25 -14.97 3.37
CA SER A 86 -19.90 -14.75 4.68
C SER A 86 -20.48 -16.07 5.18
N TYR A 87 -19.65 -16.88 5.87
CA TYR A 87 -20.05 -18.16 6.48
C TYR A 87 -20.70 -17.98 7.85
N LEU A 88 -20.95 -16.74 8.29
CA LEU A 88 -21.77 -16.44 9.45
C LEU A 88 -23.22 -16.30 8.99
N GLU A 89 -23.85 -17.43 8.73
CA GLU A 89 -25.30 -17.56 8.80
C GLU A 89 -25.66 -17.70 10.30
N PRO A 90 -26.72 -17.03 10.81
CA PRO A 90 -27.07 -17.02 12.23
C PRO A 90 -27.49 -18.38 12.79
#